data_AF-A0A452XZ23-F1
#
_entry.id   AF-A0A452XZ23-F1
#
_cell.length_a   1.000
_cell.length_b   1.000
_cell.length_c   1.000
_cell.angle_alpha   90.00
_cell.angle_beta   90.00
_cell.angle_gamma   90.00
#
_symmetry.space_group_name_H-M   'P 1'
#
loop_
_entity.id
_entity.type
_entity.pdbx_description
1 polymer ?
#
loop_
_entity_poly.entity_id
_entity_poly.type
_entity_poly.pdbx_seq_one_letter_code
_entity_poly.pdbx_strand_id
1 'polypeptide(L)'
;MKSSGEVQNHFNLVVCHVFSQDSVTVVGYPLGGDTISVTKGVVSRIEVTPYAHGTSDLLGVQIDAAINAGNSGGPAFNEQGECIGVAFQVFRSDEAENIGYVIPTTVVSHFLNDYRKNGKYTGFPCLGVLLQKLENPALRESLKVPSSEGVLVRRVEPTAPASSVLRKGDVITSFDGVSVGCEGTVPFRSTERIAFRYLTSQKYAGDVAQLGIIREGNVMKVQTILHPRKHLVPFNVDGGQPSYLIVAGLVFTPLTEPFIEEECEDTLGLKLLAKARYSLSTFEGEQIVIVSQVLANDVNIGYEHMGNQQVIKLNGTMIKNIHHLAHLVDTCQDKFLTFEFEDDFLVVLDREEAAAASSDIQKEHAIPSVRSLDLSEPYVDTNHEVQNQGEDFGDSPVTNFELGVDCLLWA
;
A
#
# COMPACT_ATOMS: atom_id res chain seq x y z
N MET A 1 -35.97 38.07 5.30
CA MET A 1 -35.58 37.21 4.16
C MET A 1 -34.47 37.89 3.39
N LYS A 2 -33.21 37.56 3.68
CA LYS A 2 -32.05 37.92 2.86
C LYS A 2 -31.39 36.63 2.42
N SER A 3 -31.14 36.56 1.13
CA SER A 3 -30.62 35.45 0.34
C SER A 3 -29.40 34.78 0.96
N SER A 4 -29.47 33.46 1.14
CA SER A 4 -28.32 32.58 1.24
C SER A 4 -27.57 32.63 -0.10
N GLY A 5 -26.46 33.37 -0.13
CA GLY A 5 -25.55 33.39 -1.26
C GLY A 5 -24.93 32.02 -1.47
N GLU A 6 -24.90 31.58 -2.73
CA GLU A 6 -24.10 30.45 -3.18
C GLU A 6 -22.65 30.66 -2.73
N VAL A 7 -22.10 29.68 -2.00
CA VAL A 7 -20.66 29.57 -1.79
C VAL A 7 -20.05 29.24 -3.14
N GLN A 8 -19.61 30.27 -3.87
CA GLN A 8 -18.85 30.05 -5.10
C GLN A 8 -17.55 29.32 -4.74
N ASN A 9 -17.37 28.12 -5.30
CA ASN A 9 -16.15 27.33 -5.25
C ASN A 9 -14.96 28.15 -5.80
N HIS A 10 -14.19 28.80 -4.93
CA HIS A 10 -13.00 29.60 -5.26
C HIS A 10 -11.68 28.91 -4.87
N PHE A 11 -11.64 27.58 -4.78
CA PHE A 11 -10.38 26.84 -4.57
C PHE A 11 -9.72 26.47 -5.91
N ASN A 12 -9.42 27.48 -6.75
CA ASN A 12 -8.49 27.27 -7.86
C ASN A 12 -7.07 27.37 -7.29
N LEU A 13 -6.54 26.25 -6.80
CA LEU A 13 -5.12 26.16 -6.44
C LEU A 13 -4.32 26.33 -7.73
N VAL A 14 -3.54 27.40 -7.82
CA VAL A 14 -2.58 27.57 -8.91
C VAL A 14 -1.43 26.61 -8.65
N VAL A 15 -1.07 25.80 -9.64
CA VAL A 15 0.12 24.95 -9.56
C VAL A 15 1.34 25.87 -9.57
N CYS A 16 1.99 26.01 -8.42
CA CYS A 16 3.25 26.74 -8.30
C CYS A 16 4.41 25.81 -8.63
N HIS A 17 5.18 26.17 -9.65
CA HIS A 17 6.43 25.52 -9.97
C HIS A 17 7.55 26.11 -9.13
N VAL A 18 8.22 25.26 -8.35
CA VAL A 18 9.40 25.61 -7.56
C VAL A 18 10.64 24.98 -8.15
N PHE A 19 11.78 25.67 -8.05
CA PHE A 19 13.09 25.23 -8.50
C PHE A 19 14.05 25.11 -7.31
N SER A 20 15.12 24.33 -7.49
CA SER A 20 16.18 24.25 -6.49
C SER A 20 16.75 25.64 -6.21
N GLN A 21 17.02 25.92 -4.93
CA GLN A 21 17.45 27.22 -4.38
C GLN A 21 16.35 28.29 -4.25
N ASP A 22 15.11 28.04 -4.66
CA ASP A 22 14.00 28.96 -4.37
C ASP A 22 13.80 29.07 -2.85
N SER A 23 13.56 30.29 -2.35
CA SER A 23 13.31 30.47 -0.92
C SER A 23 11.92 29.96 -0.54
N VAL A 24 11.86 29.31 0.62
CA VAL A 24 10.64 28.77 1.20
C VAL A 24 10.46 29.26 2.63
N THR A 25 9.23 29.61 2.98
CA THR A 25 8.82 29.93 4.35
C THR A 25 7.70 28.98 4.78
N VAL A 26 7.91 28.23 5.86
CA VAL A 26 6.90 27.34 6.44
C VAL A 26 6.28 28.00 7.67
N VAL A 27 4.96 27.90 7.76
CA VAL A 27 4.17 28.52 8.82
C VAL A 27 3.31 27.46 9.49
N GLY A 28 3.34 27.38 10.82
CA GLY A 28 2.58 26.39 11.58
C GLY A 28 2.54 26.66 13.08
N TYR A 29 2.09 25.66 13.85
CA TYR A 29 1.97 25.74 15.31
C TYR A 29 2.77 24.60 15.94
N PRO A 30 3.95 24.86 16.51
CA PRO A 30 4.80 23.81 17.04
C PRO A 30 4.18 23.16 18.28
N LEU A 31 4.52 21.90 18.53
CA LEU A 31 4.06 21.16 19.71
C LEU A 31 4.33 21.93 21.01
N GLY A 32 3.30 22.12 21.83
CA GLY A 32 3.41 22.75 23.15
C GLY A 32 3.31 24.28 23.17
N GLY A 33 2.99 24.93 22.05
CA GLY A 33 2.73 26.37 22.00
C GLY A 33 1.49 26.73 21.16
N ASP A 34 0.78 27.78 21.58
CA ASP A 34 -0.45 28.27 20.92
C ASP A 34 -0.17 29.43 19.94
N THR A 35 1.11 29.79 19.79
CA THR A 35 1.56 30.90 18.93
C THR A 35 2.13 30.38 17.62
N ILE A 36 1.89 31.13 16.54
CA ILE A 36 2.43 30.85 15.21
C ILE A 36 3.97 30.80 15.23
N SER A 37 4.53 29.80 14.55
CA SER A 37 5.96 29.66 14.28
C SER A 37 6.21 29.77 12.79
N VAL A 38 7.35 30.37 12.44
CA VAL A 38 7.78 30.57 11.06
C VAL A 38 9.22 30.09 10.93
N THR A 39 9.46 29.17 10.00
CA THR A 39 10.81 28.73 9.61
C THR A 39 11.05 29.07 8.15
N LYS A 40 12.26 29.54 7.83
CA LYS A 40 12.66 29.92 6.48
C LYS A 40 13.86 29.10 6.04
N GLY A 41 13.88 28.72 4.78
CA GLY A 41 14.94 27.98 4.14
C GLY A 41 14.89 28.13 2.63
N VAL A 42 15.43 27.14 1.92
CA VAL A 42 15.38 27.00 0.47
C VAL A 42 14.92 25.60 0.06
N VAL A 43 14.50 25.47 -1.19
CA VAL A 43 14.28 24.17 -1.84
C VAL A 43 15.62 23.50 -2.12
N SER A 44 15.87 22.38 -1.45
CA SER A 44 17.12 21.62 -1.55
C SER A 44 17.07 20.59 -2.67
N ARG A 45 15.92 19.91 -2.83
CA ARG A 45 15.75 18.85 -3.83
C ARG A 45 14.27 18.68 -4.20
N ILE A 46 14.03 18.23 -5.43
CA ILE A 46 12.71 17.81 -5.90
C ILE A 46 12.88 16.37 -6.42
N GLU A 47 12.22 15.42 -5.77
CA GLU A 47 12.35 14.01 -6.12
C GLU A 47 11.05 13.24 -5.84
N VAL A 48 10.98 11.99 -6.27
CA VAL A 48 9.89 11.10 -5.88
C VAL A 48 10.28 10.46 -4.56
N THR A 49 9.48 10.68 -3.52
CA THR A 49 9.75 10.24 -2.14
C THR A 49 8.63 9.37 -1.62
N PRO A 50 8.93 8.40 -0.74
CA PRO A 50 7.89 7.71 0.03
C PRO A 50 7.21 8.70 0.97
N TYR A 51 5.88 8.72 0.97
CA TYR A 51 5.11 9.53 1.91
C TYR A 51 4.89 8.72 3.19
N ALA A 52 5.34 9.22 4.35
CA ALA A 52 5.14 8.54 5.62
C ALA A 52 3.63 8.31 5.87
N HIS A 53 3.26 7.08 6.22
CA HIS A 53 1.86 6.61 6.34
C HIS A 53 1.08 6.54 5.02
N GLY A 54 1.76 6.63 3.87
CA GLY A 54 1.21 6.43 2.54
C GLY A 54 1.81 5.19 1.88
N THR A 55 1.01 4.51 1.06
CA THR A 55 1.43 3.33 0.30
C THR A 55 2.22 3.65 -0.98
N SER A 56 2.35 4.95 -1.29
CA SER A 56 2.72 5.43 -2.62
C SER A 56 3.88 6.40 -2.56
N ASP A 57 4.78 6.27 -3.53
CA ASP A 57 5.83 7.24 -3.76
C ASP A 57 5.30 8.34 -4.68
N LEU A 58 5.38 9.58 -4.21
CA LEU A 58 4.85 10.75 -4.93
C LEU A 58 5.92 11.83 -5.02
N LEU A 59 5.69 12.83 -5.87
CA LEU A 59 6.58 13.99 -5.95
C LEU A 59 6.66 14.68 -4.57
N GLY A 60 7.86 14.86 -4.04
CA GLY A 60 8.14 15.60 -2.82
C GLY A 60 9.12 16.74 -3.09
N VAL A 61 9.00 17.80 -2.28
CA VAL A 61 9.95 18.92 -2.29
C VAL A 61 10.69 18.91 -0.97
N GLN A 62 11.98 18.62 -1.02
CA GLN A 62 12.86 18.68 0.15
C GLN A 62 13.30 20.13 0.37
N ILE A 63 13.26 20.56 1.63
CA ILE A 63 13.67 21.90 2.07
C ILE A 63 14.66 21.79 3.24
N ASP A 64 15.50 22.81 3.42
CA ASP A 64 16.41 22.90 4.58
C ASP A 64 15.82 23.69 5.76
N ALA A 65 14.58 24.18 5.63
CA ALA A 65 13.86 24.79 6.73
C ALA A 65 13.47 23.72 7.76
N ALA A 66 13.69 24.02 9.04
CA ALA A 66 13.32 23.11 10.11
C ALA A 66 11.80 22.87 10.15
N ILE A 67 11.41 21.59 10.18
CA ILE A 67 10.03 21.13 10.37
C ILE A 67 9.95 20.33 11.66
N ASN A 68 9.11 20.82 12.57
CA ASN A 68 8.84 20.20 13.87
C ASN A 68 7.39 19.70 13.92
N ALA A 69 7.13 18.75 14.82
CA ALA A 69 5.77 18.29 15.10
C ALA A 69 4.88 19.50 15.42
N GLY A 70 3.70 19.54 14.79
CA GLY A 70 2.76 20.66 14.84
C GLY A 70 2.89 21.68 13.68
N ASN A 71 4.06 21.80 13.04
CA ASN A 71 4.15 22.56 11.78
C ASN A 71 3.70 21.73 10.57
N SER A 72 3.74 20.40 10.68
CA SER A 72 3.19 19.48 9.66
C SER A 72 1.69 19.76 9.46
N GLY A 73 1.25 19.81 8.20
CA GLY A 73 -0.10 20.23 7.81
C GLY A 73 -0.24 21.73 7.54
N GLY A 74 0.73 22.56 7.95
CA GLY A 74 0.78 23.98 7.64
C GLY A 74 1.25 24.27 6.20
N PRO A 75 1.00 25.49 5.68
CA PRO A 75 1.43 25.88 4.34
C PRO A 75 2.95 26.18 4.26
N ALA A 76 3.53 25.89 3.11
CA ALA A 76 4.84 26.38 2.69
C ALA A 76 4.65 27.45 1.60
N PHE A 77 5.34 28.58 1.70
CA PHE A 77 5.21 29.73 0.80
C PHE A 77 6.51 30.05 0.07
N ASN A 78 6.41 30.52 -1.19
CA ASN A 78 7.52 31.18 -1.88
C ASN A 78 7.65 32.66 -1.45
N GLU A 79 8.64 33.37 -2.00
CA GLU A 79 8.88 34.80 -1.70
C GLU A 79 7.74 35.73 -2.13
N GLN A 80 6.92 35.29 -3.09
CA GLN A 80 5.76 36.02 -3.58
C GLN A 80 4.52 35.83 -2.69
N GLY A 81 4.61 34.99 -1.66
CA GLY A 81 3.50 34.65 -0.76
C GLY A 81 2.52 33.64 -1.34
N GLU A 82 2.88 32.95 -2.43
CA GLU A 82 2.08 31.87 -3.00
C GLU A 82 2.38 30.57 -2.26
N CYS A 83 1.33 29.79 -1.97
CA CYS A 83 1.48 28.49 -1.35
C CYS A 83 2.08 27.49 -2.35
N ILE A 84 3.26 26.97 -2.05
CA ILE A 84 3.97 25.97 -2.87
C ILE A 84 3.66 24.53 -2.46
N GLY A 85 2.98 24.34 -1.32
CA GLY A 85 2.59 23.03 -0.84
C GLY A 85 2.27 22.98 0.65
N VAL A 86 2.13 21.76 1.16
CA VAL A 86 1.84 21.48 2.57
C VAL A 86 3.08 20.91 3.23
N ALA A 87 3.53 21.52 4.33
CA ALA A 87 4.64 21.01 5.11
C ALA A 87 4.31 19.62 5.65
N PHE A 88 5.25 18.70 5.50
CA PHE A 88 5.09 17.30 5.88
C PHE A 88 6.34 16.80 6.58
N GLN A 89 6.13 16.21 7.75
CA GLN A 89 7.21 15.59 8.52
C GLN A 89 7.40 14.15 8.05
N VAL A 90 8.53 13.86 7.43
CA VAL A 90 8.94 12.47 7.16
C VAL A 90 9.55 11.86 8.42
N PHE A 91 9.39 10.53 8.55
CA PHE A 91 9.98 9.71 9.61
C PHE A 91 11.49 10.02 9.72
N ARG A 92 11.90 10.49 10.89
CA ARG A 92 13.29 10.91 11.16
C ARG A 92 14.15 9.66 11.33
N SER A 93 15.27 9.58 10.61
CA SER A 93 16.47 8.95 11.17
C SER A 93 17.07 9.95 12.15
N ASP A 94 17.42 9.52 13.37
CA ASP A 94 18.03 10.37 14.41
C ASP A 94 19.33 11.08 13.96
N GLU A 95 19.87 10.71 12.80
CA GLU A 95 21.09 11.25 12.20
C GLU A 95 20.86 12.43 11.23
N ALA A 96 19.62 12.78 10.86
CA ALA A 96 19.32 13.80 9.84
C ALA A 96 18.71 15.08 10.45
N GLU A 97 19.56 16.05 10.77
CA GLU A 97 19.12 17.40 11.17
C GLU A 97 18.77 18.26 9.94
N ASN A 98 17.73 19.11 10.06
CA ASN A 98 17.33 20.13 9.07
C ASN A 98 16.91 19.61 7.68
N ILE A 99 16.29 18.43 7.60
CA ILE A 99 15.61 17.96 6.38
C ILE A 99 14.10 18.04 6.60
N GLY A 100 13.46 18.98 5.90
CA GLY A 100 12.00 19.11 5.82
C GLY A 100 11.48 18.62 4.47
N TYR A 101 10.22 18.20 4.42
CA TYR A 101 9.54 17.88 3.17
C TYR A 101 8.26 18.70 3.02
N VAL A 102 7.90 18.95 1.77
CA VAL A 102 6.67 19.65 1.38
C VAL A 102 5.97 18.80 0.32
N ILE A 103 4.69 18.55 0.55
CA ILE A 103 3.76 17.98 -0.43
C ILE A 103 3.45 19.07 -1.45
N PRO A 104 3.95 18.99 -2.70
CA PRO A 104 3.86 20.08 -3.66
C PRO A 104 2.42 20.31 -4.13
N THR A 105 2.15 21.53 -4.61
CA THR A 105 0.84 21.90 -5.18
C THR A 105 0.34 20.97 -6.28
N THR A 106 1.21 20.28 -7.02
CA THR A 106 0.80 19.28 -8.02
C THR A 106 0.07 18.09 -7.39
N VAL A 107 0.58 17.58 -6.27
CA VAL A 107 -0.02 16.47 -5.51
C VAL A 107 -1.31 16.94 -4.83
N VAL A 108 -1.30 18.14 -4.23
CA VAL A 108 -2.51 18.73 -3.62
C VAL A 108 -3.60 18.97 -4.68
N SER A 109 -3.22 19.47 -5.86
CA SER A 109 -4.16 19.70 -6.97
C SER A 109 -4.76 18.40 -7.48
N HIS A 110 -3.96 17.34 -7.59
CA HIS A 110 -4.43 16.02 -7.96
C HIS A 110 -5.49 15.51 -6.96
N PHE A 111 -5.17 15.52 -5.67
CA PHE A 111 -6.11 15.13 -4.60
C PHE A 111 -7.42 15.93 -4.65
N LEU A 112 -7.34 17.26 -4.76
CA LEU A 112 -8.54 18.12 -4.82
C LEU A 112 -9.39 17.84 -6.07
N ASN A 113 -8.76 17.58 -7.21
CA ASN A 113 -9.47 17.28 -8.45
C ASN A 113 -10.10 15.89 -8.43
N ASP A 114 -9.41 14.90 -7.87
CA ASP A 114 -9.95 13.56 -7.64
C ASP A 114 -11.22 13.63 -6.78
N TYR A 115 -11.12 14.27 -5.61
CA TYR A 115 -12.25 14.43 -4.71
C TYR A 115 -13.43 15.19 -5.35
N ARG A 116 -13.16 16.26 -6.11
CA ARG A 116 -14.21 17.01 -6.82
C ARG A 116 -14.93 16.18 -7.87
N LYS A 117 -14.21 15.34 -8.61
CA LYS A 117 -14.78 14.51 -9.68
C LYS A 117 -15.59 13.35 -9.12
N ASN A 118 -15.09 12.72 -8.07
CA ASN A 118 -15.61 11.44 -7.59
C ASN A 118 -16.45 11.53 -6.31
N GLY A 119 -16.43 12.69 -5.62
CA GLY A 119 -17.08 12.87 -4.31
C GLY A 119 -16.40 12.12 -3.17
N LYS A 120 -15.30 11.42 -3.45
CA LYS A 120 -14.46 10.66 -2.53
C LYS A 120 -13.04 10.59 -3.06
N TYR A 121 -12.07 10.29 -2.20
CA TYR A 121 -10.71 10.00 -2.62
C TYR A 121 -10.64 8.63 -3.28
N THR A 122 -10.05 8.56 -4.47
CA THR A 122 -9.87 7.32 -5.24
C THR A 122 -8.43 6.84 -5.30
N GLY A 123 -7.46 7.61 -4.79
CA GLY A 123 -6.08 7.20 -4.70
C GLY A 123 -5.20 7.63 -5.87
N PHE A 124 -3.89 7.47 -5.69
CA PHE A 124 -2.90 7.57 -6.77
C PHE A 124 -2.76 6.21 -7.44
N PRO A 125 -2.84 6.13 -8.78
CA PRO A 125 -2.74 4.87 -9.48
C PRO A 125 -1.28 4.44 -9.65
N CYS A 126 -1.06 3.13 -9.79
CA CYS A 126 0.23 2.54 -10.16
C CYS A 126 0.09 1.64 -11.40
N LEU A 127 1.21 1.28 -12.02
CA LEU A 127 1.24 0.33 -13.11
C LEU A 127 1.13 -1.13 -12.60
N GLY A 128 1.59 -1.39 -11.38
CA GLY A 128 1.52 -2.72 -10.76
C GLY A 128 2.61 -3.65 -11.29
N VAL A 129 3.83 -3.13 -11.48
CA VAL A 129 4.97 -3.91 -11.99
C VAL A 129 6.23 -3.70 -11.17
N LEU A 130 6.98 -4.78 -10.98
CA LEU A 130 8.36 -4.73 -10.47
C LEU A 130 9.32 -4.67 -11.65
N LEU A 131 10.20 -3.67 -11.65
CA LEU A 131 11.12 -3.34 -12.73
C LEU A 131 12.57 -3.54 -12.30
N GLN A 132 13.43 -3.84 -13.27
CA GLN A 132 14.87 -3.90 -13.14
C GLN A 132 15.53 -2.90 -14.12
N LYS A 133 16.51 -2.13 -13.64
CA LYS A 133 17.33 -1.23 -14.46
C LYS A 133 18.15 -1.99 -15.50
N LEU A 134 18.45 -1.32 -16.61
CA LEU A 134 19.16 -1.88 -17.76
C LEU A 134 20.52 -1.21 -18.01
N GLU A 135 21.26 -0.83 -16.97
CA GLU A 135 22.60 -0.21 -17.08
C GLU A 135 23.63 -1.10 -17.76
N ASN A 136 23.56 -2.41 -17.51
CA ASN A 136 24.53 -3.38 -17.99
C ASN A 136 24.38 -3.63 -19.51
N PRO A 137 25.42 -3.40 -20.34
CA PRO A 137 25.34 -3.61 -21.79
C PRO A 137 25.03 -5.06 -22.20
N ALA A 138 25.59 -6.06 -21.50
CA ALA A 138 25.35 -7.46 -21.82
C ALA A 138 23.89 -7.87 -21.52
N LEU A 139 23.29 -7.32 -20.46
CA LEU A 139 21.87 -7.51 -20.19
C LEU A 139 21.00 -6.94 -21.33
N ARG A 140 21.28 -5.72 -21.80
CA ARG A 140 20.55 -5.11 -22.93
C ARG A 140 20.70 -5.92 -24.22
N GLU A 141 21.92 -6.34 -24.53
CA GLU A 141 22.20 -7.15 -25.72
C GLU A 141 21.44 -8.49 -25.68
N SER A 142 21.44 -9.18 -24.53
CA SER A 142 20.70 -10.43 -24.36
C SER A 142 19.19 -10.29 -24.57
N LEU A 143 18.64 -9.11 -24.24
CA LEU A 143 17.22 -8.77 -24.40
C LEU A 143 16.90 -8.13 -25.76
N LYS A 144 17.92 -7.96 -26.62
CA LYS A 144 17.83 -7.29 -27.94
C LYS A 144 17.32 -5.85 -27.84
N VAL A 145 17.71 -5.13 -26.79
CA VAL A 145 17.39 -3.71 -26.62
C VAL A 145 18.42 -2.88 -27.40
N PRO A 146 18.01 -2.09 -28.41
CA PRO A 146 18.93 -1.46 -29.35
C PRO A 146 19.62 -0.20 -28.81
N SER A 147 19.05 0.43 -27.78
CA SER A 147 19.51 1.69 -27.20
C SER A 147 19.75 1.56 -25.69
N SER A 148 20.36 2.57 -25.07
CA SER A 148 20.48 2.70 -23.61
C SER A 148 19.18 3.19 -22.97
N GLU A 149 18.08 2.51 -23.24
CA GLU A 149 16.74 2.88 -22.80
C GLU A 149 15.98 1.68 -22.25
N GLY A 150 14.98 1.99 -21.44
CA GLY A 150 13.99 1.08 -20.93
C GLY A 150 14.36 0.34 -19.65
N VAL A 151 13.36 -0.32 -19.09
CA VAL A 151 13.43 -1.05 -17.83
C VAL A 151 12.74 -2.40 -17.98
N LEU A 152 13.32 -3.44 -17.39
CA LEU A 152 12.87 -4.83 -17.53
C LEU A 152 11.78 -5.17 -16.52
N VAL A 153 10.65 -5.69 -16.98
CA VAL A 153 9.57 -6.22 -16.14
C VAL A 153 9.99 -7.55 -15.53
N ARG A 154 10.12 -7.57 -14.21
CA ARG A 154 10.46 -8.75 -13.39
C ARG A 154 9.23 -9.49 -12.91
N ARG A 155 8.22 -8.74 -12.48
CA ARG A 155 6.96 -9.24 -11.92
C ARG A 155 5.84 -8.28 -12.29
N VAL A 156 4.65 -8.81 -12.47
CA VAL A 156 3.41 -8.04 -12.63
C VAL A 156 2.48 -8.47 -11.52
N GLU A 157 1.84 -7.52 -10.84
CA GLU A 157 0.89 -7.85 -9.79
C GLU A 157 -0.33 -8.56 -10.40
N PRO A 158 -0.77 -9.71 -9.85
CA PRO A 158 -1.90 -10.46 -10.41
C PRO A 158 -3.18 -9.62 -10.50
N THR A 159 -3.44 -8.81 -9.47
CA THR A 159 -4.62 -7.95 -9.36
C THR A 159 -4.51 -6.65 -10.17
N ALA A 160 -3.35 -6.31 -10.72
CA ALA A 160 -3.20 -5.12 -11.56
C ALA A 160 -3.71 -5.39 -12.99
N PRO A 161 -4.41 -4.44 -13.65
CA PRO A 161 -4.84 -4.61 -15.04
C PRO A 161 -3.69 -4.90 -16.01
N ALA A 162 -2.49 -4.44 -15.67
CA ALA A 162 -1.27 -4.69 -16.42
C ALA A 162 -0.96 -6.18 -16.60
N SER A 163 -1.43 -7.08 -15.71
CA SER A 163 -1.22 -8.53 -15.80
C SER A 163 -1.79 -9.15 -17.08
N SER A 164 -2.80 -8.50 -17.67
CA SER A 164 -3.43 -8.93 -18.93
C SER A 164 -2.62 -8.57 -20.18
N VAL A 165 -1.68 -7.61 -20.07
CA VAL A 165 -0.97 -7.03 -21.23
C VAL A 165 0.55 -7.12 -21.14
N LEU A 166 1.12 -6.92 -19.95
CA LEU A 166 2.55 -7.02 -19.66
C LEU A 166 2.88 -8.40 -19.11
N ARG A 167 4.12 -8.84 -19.33
CA ARG A 167 4.63 -10.12 -18.86
C ARG A 167 6.08 -9.98 -18.39
N LYS A 168 6.51 -10.90 -17.53
CA LYS A 168 7.92 -11.03 -17.15
C LYS A 168 8.79 -11.15 -18.41
N GLY A 169 9.84 -10.35 -18.49
CA GLY A 169 10.74 -10.31 -19.64
C GLY A 169 10.50 -9.15 -20.61
N ASP A 170 9.36 -8.46 -20.52
CA ASP A 170 9.12 -7.25 -21.31
C ASP A 170 10.07 -6.13 -20.90
N VAL A 171 10.50 -5.32 -21.85
CA VAL A 171 11.24 -4.08 -21.57
C VAL A 171 10.34 -2.89 -21.87
N ILE A 172 10.00 -2.09 -20.86
CA ILE A 172 9.22 -0.86 -21.04
C ILE A 172 10.16 0.24 -21.53
N THR A 173 9.94 0.74 -22.73
CA THR A 173 10.78 1.77 -23.37
C THR A 173 10.14 3.15 -23.36
N SER A 174 8.81 3.24 -23.27
CA SER A 174 8.11 4.53 -23.17
C SER A 174 6.77 4.44 -22.46
N PHE A 175 6.32 5.57 -21.92
CA PHE A 175 5.03 5.75 -21.27
C PHE A 175 4.37 7.03 -21.79
N ASP A 176 3.20 6.93 -22.38
CA ASP A 176 2.47 8.01 -23.05
C ASP A 176 3.33 8.84 -24.01
N GLY A 177 4.21 8.15 -24.75
CA GLY A 177 5.14 8.76 -25.70
C GLY A 177 6.41 9.35 -25.08
N VAL A 178 6.57 9.34 -23.75
CA VAL A 178 7.78 9.75 -23.06
C VAL A 178 8.76 8.58 -22.94
N SER A 179 9.98 8.72 -23.45
CA SER A 179 11.02 7.69 -23.36
C SER A 179 11.49 7.46 -21.92
N VAL A 180 11.62 6.19 -21.55
CA VAL A 180 12.16 5.74 -20.25
C VAL A 180 13.63 5.39 -20.44
N GLY A 181 14.53 5.97 -19.65
CA GLY A 181 15.96 5.66 -19.68
C GLY A 181 16.29 4.33 -19.00
N CYS A 182 17.51 3.82 -19.21
CA CYS A 182 17.97 2.56 -18.60
C CYS A 182 17.96 2.58 -17.06
N GLU A 183 17.99 3.78 -16.46
CA GLU A 183 17.91 4.01 -15.01
C GLU A 183 16.48 4.02 -14.44
N GLY A 184 15.46 3.86 -15.28
CA GLY A 184 14.07 4.06 -14.85
C GLY A 184 13.74 5.54 -14.60
N THR A 185 14.46 6.45 -15.26
CA THR A 185 14.18 7.90 -15.22
C THR A 185 13.57 8.38 -16.52
N VAL A 186 12.82 9.48 -16.46
CA VAL A 186 12.18 10.16 -17.59
C VAL A 186 12.56 11.65 -17.59
N PRO A 187 12.47 12.35 -18.74
CA PRO A 187 12.57 13.80 -18.77
C PRO A 187 11.52 14.45 -17.86
N PHE A 188 11.92 15.41 -17.03
CA PHE A 188 11.03 16.07 -16.08
C PHE A 188 10.80 17.54 -16.43
N ARG A 189 11.88 18.30 -16.43
CA ARG A 189 11.95 19.73 -16.76
C ARG A 189 13.19 19.97 -17.62
N SER A 190 13.39 21.21 -18.06
CA SER A 190 14.55 21.71 -18.83
C SER A 190 15.69 20.69 -19.02
N THR A 191 16.53 20.50 -18.01
CA THR A 191 17.66 19.55 -18.03
C THR A 191 17.54 18.45 -16.97
N GLU A 192 16.42 18.41 -16.24
CA GLU A 192 16.23 17.52 -15.10
C GLU A 192 15.56 16.21 -15.52
N ARG A 193 15.91 15.14 -14.82
CA ARG A 193 15.30 13.82 -14.94
C ARG A 193 14.66 13.43 -13.62
N ILE A 194 13.56 12.68 -13.69
CA ILE A 194 12.84 12.20 -12.50
C ILE A 194 12.52 10.71 -12.66
N ALA A 195 12.23 10.02 -11.55
CA ALA A 195 11.80 8.64 -11.57
C ALA A 195 10.54 8.45 -12.44
N PHE A 196 10.50 7.34 -13.20
CA PHE A 196 9.37 6.95 -14.05
C PHE A 196 8.02 6.98 -13.32
N ARG A 197 8.00 6.62 -12.02
CA ARG A 197 6.81 6.66 -11.13
C ARG A 197 6.12 8.03 -11.07
N TYR A 198 6.84 9.11 -11.41
CA TYR A 198 6.25 10.43 -11.52
C TYR A 198 5.13 10.48 -12.58
N LEU A 199 5.31 9.82 -13.72
CA LEU A 199 4.31 9.83 -14.79
C LEU A 199 3.06 9.03 -14.43
N THR A 200 3.23 7.91 -13.72
CA THR A 200 2.11 7.10 -13.26
C THR A 200 1.31 7.83 -12.18
N SER A 201 1.98 8.44 -11.20
CA SER A 201 1.32 9.21 -10.13
C SER A 201 0.61 10.49 -10.58
N GLN A 202 0.90 11.02 -11.77
CA GLN A 202 0.15 12.15 -12.33
C GLN A 202 -1.23 11.77 -12.89
N LYS A 203 -1.47 10.48 -13.14
CA LYS A 203 -2.74 9.96 -13.68
C LYS A 203 -3.78 9.79 -12.58
N TYR A 204 -5.04 9.64 -12.96
CA TYR A 204 -6.13 9.31 -12.04
C TYR A 204 -6.49 7.82 -12.14
N ALA A 205 -7.10 7.27 -11.08
CA ALA A 205 -7.62 5.92 -11.11
C ALA A 205 -8.62 5.74 -12.27
N GLY A 206 -8.41 4.70 -13.08
CA GLY A 206 -9.19 4.42 -14.28
C GLY A 206 -8.64 5.05 -15.57
N ASP A 207 -7.61 5.89 -15.50
CA ASP A 207 -6.95 6.40 -16.70
C ASP A 207 -6.26 5.27 -17.48
N VAL A 208 -6.24 5.42 -18.81
CA VAL A 208 -5.49 4.54 -19.71
C VAL A 208 -4.09 5.12 -19.93
N ALA A 209 -3.08 4.26 -19.84
CA ALA A 209 -1.70 4.56 -20.19
C ALA A 209 -1.27 3.76 -21.42
N GLN A 210 -0.57 4.41 -22.35
CA GLN A 210 0.04 3.77 -23.51
C GLN A 210 1.52 3.47 -23.22
N LEU A 211 1.90 2.21 -23.33
CA LEU A 211 3.28 1.77 -23.12
C LEU A 211 3.92 1.38 -24.45
N GLY A 212 5.13 1.86 -24.70
CA GLY A 212 6.03 1.26 -25.68
C GLY A 212 6.84 0.16 -24.98
N ILE A 213 6.84 -1.04 -25.54
CA ILE A 213 7.59 -2.17 -24.99
C ILE A 213 8.39 -2.91 -26.07
N ILE A 214 9.42 -3.62 -25.64
CA ILE A 214 10.14 -4.63 -26.42
C ILE A 214 9.83 -5.99 -25.82
N ARG A 215 9.31 -6.91 -26.64
CA ARG A 215 9.05 -8.30 -26.28
C ARG A 215 9.77 -9.22 -27.26
N GLU A 216 10.71 -10.02 -26.77
CA GLU A 216 11.54 -10.94 -27.58
C GLU A 216 12.31 -10.25 -28.73
N GLY A 217 12.59 -8.95 -28.58
CA GLY A 217 13.23 -8.09 -29.59
C GLY A 217 12.25 -7.38 -30.53
N ASN A 218 10.94 -7.60 -30.41
CA ASN A 218 9.94 -6.91 -31.21
C ASN A 218 9.41 -5.69 -30.47
N VAL A 219 9.47 -4.53 -31.12
CA VAL A 219 8.88 -3.28 -30.62
C VAL A 219 7.37 -3.31 -30.80
N MET A 220 6.62 -3.06 -29.73
CA MET A 220 5.17 -2.99 -29.76
C MET A 220 4.63 -1.90 -28.83
N LYS A 221 3.35 -1.57 -29.02
CA LYS A 221 2.61 -0.66 -28.16
C LYS A 221 1.47 -1.42 -27.50
N VAL A 222 1.34 -1.27 -26.19
CA VAL A 222 0.22 -1.83 -25.41
C VAL A 222 -0.47 -0.71 -24.64
N GLN A 223 -1.68 -0.98 -24.18
CA GLN A 223 -2.43 -0.07 -23.33
C GLN A 223 -2.87 -0.81 -22.09
N THR A 224 -2.87 -0.13 -20.95
CA THR A 224 -3.41 -0.66 -19.70
C THR A 224 -4.15 0.43 -18.95
N ILE A 225 -5.14 0.02 -18.17
CA ILE A 225 -5.80 0.87 -17.20
C ILE A 225 -4.92 0.92 -15.95
N LEU A 226 -4.86 2.08 -15.30
CA LEU A 226 -4.14 2.25 -14.04
C LEU A 226 -5.13 2.32 -12.87
N HIS A 227 -4.83 1.57 -11.81
CA HIS A 227 -5.60 1.59 -10.57
C HIS A 227 -4.66 1.77 -9.37
N PRO A 228 -5.16 2.25 -8.22
CA PRO A 228 -4.40 2.24 -6.98
C PRO A 228 -3.97 0.82 -6.61
N ARG A 229 -2.78 0.72 -6.02
CA ARG A 229 -2.22 -0.55 -5.57
C ARG A 229 -3.12 -1.20 -4.51
N LYS A 230 -3.37 -2.49 -4.65
CA LYS A 230 -4.08 -3.31 -3.66
C LYS A 230 -3.07 -4.10 -2.86
N HIS A 231 -2.89 -3.74 -1.60
CA HIS A 231 -1.94 -4.39 -0.71
C HIS A 231 -2.56 -5.62 -0.06
N LEU A 232 -1.83 -6.74 -0.05
CA LEU A 232 -2.22 -7.94 0.70
C LEU A 232 -2.19 -7.69 2.22
N VAL A 233 -1.17 -6.97 2.67
CA VAL A 233 -1.06 -6.44 4.04
C VAL A 233 -1.20 -4.92 3.95
N PRO A 234 -2.36 -4.35 4.32
CA PRO A 234 -2.62 -2.92 4.15
C PRO A 234 -1.90 -2.08 5.20
N PHE A 235 -1.46 -0.89 4.79
CA PHE A 235 -0.82 0.11 5.65
C PHE A 235 -1.83 0.89 6.50
N ASN A 236 -3.07 0.97 6.03
CA ASN A 236 -4.14 1.71 6.68
C ASN A 236 -5.35 0.80 6.81
N VAL A 237 -5.99 0.81 7.97
CA VAL A 237 -7.36 0.31 8.15
C VAL A 237 -8.27 1.48 7.79
N ASP A 238 -9.22 1.30 6.86
CA ASP A 238 -10.04 2.37 6.25
C ASP A 238 -10.92 3.16 7.25
N GLY A 239 -10.29 3.97 8.11
CA GLY A 239 -10.93 4.82 9.12
C GLY A 239 -11.79 4.09 10.17
N GLY A 240 -11.84 2.75 10.13
CA GLY A 240 -12.69 1.91 10.95
C GLY A 240 -11.92 1.10 11.99
N GLN A 241 -12.67 0.34 12.80
CA GLN A 241 -12.09 -0.66 13.69
C GLN A 241 -11.58 -1.84 12.85
N PRO A 242 -10.42 -2.44 13.18
CA PRO A 242 -9.95 -3.64 12.51
C PRO A 242 -10.96 -4.77 12.69
N SER A 243 -11.19 -5.54 11.62
CA SER A 243 -12.08 -6.68 11.64
C SER A 243 -11.52 -7.76 12.57
N TYR A 244 -12.36 -8.35 13.40
CA TYR A 244 -11.98 -9.49 14.23
C TYR A 244 -13.11 -10.49 14.38
N LEU A 245 -12.74 -11.76 14.60
CA LEU A 245 -13.66 -12.86 14.86
C LEU A 245 -13.11 -13.71 16.00
N ILE A 246 -13.96 -14.09 16.96
CA ILE A 246 -13.60 -14.94 18.09
C ILE A 246 -14.39 -16.24 18.01
N VAL A 247 -13.69 -17.37 17.96
CA VAL A 247 -14.30 -18.72 17.94
C VAL A 247 -13.66 -19.57 19.03
N ALA A 248 -14.44 -19.95 20.04
CA ALA A 248 -13.94 -20.72 21.19
C ALA A 248 -12.65 -20.14 21.82
N GLY A 249 -12.55 -18.80 21.86
CA GLY A 249 -11.40 -18.09 22.41
C GLY A 249 -10.26 -17.82 21.43
N LEU A 250 -10.22 -18.45 20.25
CA LEU A 250 -9.27 -18.09 19.20
C LEU A 250 -9.65 -16.73 18.60
N VAL A 251 -8.75 -15.75 18.67
CA VAL A 251 -8.97 -14.39 18.18
C VAL A 251 -8.35 -14.24 16.79
N PHE A 252 -9.19 -14.18 15.76
CA PHE A 252 -8.79 -13.99 14.38
C PHE A 252 -8.83 -12.52 13.96
N THR A 253 -7.83 -12.08 13.23
CA THR A 253 -7.74 -10.72 12.64
C THR A 253 -6.99 -10.78 11.30
N PRO A 254 -7.27 -9.88 10.32
CA PRO A 254 -6.39 -9.69 9.19
C PRO A 254 -5.03 -9.13 9.65
N LEU A 255 -3.95 -9.59 9.03
CA LEU A 255 -2.63 -8.99 9.19
C LEU A 255 -2.59 -7.63 8.49
N THR A 256 -2.15 -6.60 9.20
CA THR A 256 -2.02 -5.22 8.71
C THR A 256 -0.70 -4.63 9.19
N GLU A 257 -0.18 -3.59 8.54
CA GLU A 257 1.06 -2.94 9.02
C GLU A 257 0.89 -2.31 10.41
N PRO A 258 -0.24 -1.64 10.75
CA PRO A 258 -0.46 -1.18 12.12
C PRO A 258 -0.40 -2.30 13.17
N PHE A 259 -0.88 -3.50 12.82
CA PHE A 259 -0.77 -4.67 13.71
C PHE A 259 0.68 -5.12 13.87
N ILE A 260 1.47 -5.16 12.78
CA ILE A 260 2.90 -5.51 12.81
C ILE A 260 3.69 -4.50 13.67
N GLU A 261 3.38 -3.22 13.53
CA GLU A 261 4.01 -2.13 14.30
C GLU A 261 3.69 -2.24 15.80
N GLU A 262 2.44 -2.58 16.15
CA GLU A 262 2.00 -2.72 17.55
C GLU A 262 2.63 -3.93 18.25
N GLU A 263 2.66 -5.09 17.58
CA GLU A 263 3.18 -6.35 18.15
C GLU A 263 4.71 -6.43 18.18
N CYS A 264 5.41 -5.53 17.46
CA CYS A 264 6.84 -5.57 17.15
C CYS A 264 7.25 -6.73 16.23
N GLU A 265 8.18 -6.49 15.31
CA GLU A 265 8.63 -7.52 14.34
C GLU A 265 9.21 -8.77 15.01
N ASP A 266 9.83 -8.64 16.19
CA ASP A 266 10.45 -9.76 16.90
C ASP A 266 9.46 -10.87 17.33
N THR A 267 8.16 -10.56 17.44
CA THR A 267 7.13 -11.49 17.94
C THR A 267 6.35 -12.21 16.82
N LEU A 268 6.30 -11.64 15.60
CA LEU A 268 5.47 -12.15 14.50
C LEU A 268 6.06 -13.36 13.77
N GLY A 269 7.34 -13.65 13.99
CA GLY A 269 8.06 -14.73 13.31
C GLY A 269 8.42 -14.42 11.86
N LEU A 270 9.53 -15.00 11.40
CA LEU A 270 10.14 -14.65 10.10
C LEU A 270 9.24 -14.96 8.89
N LYS A 271 8.42 -16.02 8.96
CA LYS A 271 7.54 -16.43 7.85
C LYS A 271 6.44 -15.40 7.60
N LEU A 272 5.78 -14.96 8.66
CA LEU A 272 4.70 -13.98 8.58
C LEU A 272 5.22 -12.62 8.10
N LEU A 273 6.39 -12.20 8.61
CA LEU A 273 7.07 -11.00 8.13
C LEU A 273 7.47 -11.10 6.66
N ALA A 274 8.05 -12.23 6.24
CA ALA A 274 8.40 -12.44 4.83
C ALA A 274 7.16 -12.34 3.93
N LYS A 275 6.04 -12.94 4.33
CA LYS A 275 4.77 -12.80 3.60
C LYS A 275 4.29 -11.36 3.57
N ALA A 276 4.32 -10.65 4.69
CA ALA A 276 3.90 -9.25 4.75
C ALA A 276 4.71 -8.34 3.81
N ARG A 277 6.02 -8.59 3.69
CA ARG A 277 6.91 -7.74 2.89
C ARG A 277 6.93 -8.10 1.39
N TYR A 278 6.72 -9.37 1.03
CA TYR A 278 7.01 -9.85 -0.34
C TYR A 278 5.85 -10.53 -1.07
N SER A 279 4.82 -10.97 -0.34
CA SER A 279 3.65 -11.59 -0.97
C SER A 279 2.78 -10.52 -1.62
N LEU A 280 2.22 -10.88 -2.78
CA LEU A 280 1.27 -10.05 -3.50
C LEU A 280 -0.10 -10.68 -3.39
N SER A 281 -1.12 -9.84 -3.42
CA SER A 281 -2.49 -10.29 -3.57
C SER A 281 -2.66 -10.95 -4.96
N THR A 282 -3.23 -12.14 -4.95
CA THR A 282 -3.55 -12.98 -6.10
C THR A 282 -4.94 -12.68 -6.66
N PHE A 283 -5.88 -12.27 -5.81
CA PHE A 283 -7.24 -11.86 -6.19
C PHE A 283 -7.75 -10.71 -5.30
N GLU A 284 -8.75 -9.98 -5.79
CA GLU A 284 -9.29 -8.83 -5.05
C GLU A 284 -9.94 -9.27 -3.73
N GLY A 285 -9.59 -8.57 -2.64
CA GLY A 285 -10.10 -8.84 -1.30
C GLY A 285 -9.40 -10.00 -0.57
N GLU A 286 -8.29 -10.52 -1.10
CA GLU A 286 -7.45 -11.48 -0.38
C GLU A 286 -6.85 -10.85 0.89
N GLN A 287 -6.85 -11.60 1.99
CA GLN A 287 -6.22 -11.19 3.25
C GLN A 287 -5.47 -12.36 3.87
N ILE A 288 -4.35 -12.05 4.53
CA ILE A 288 -3.70 -12.97 5.46
C ILE A 288 -4.48 -12.91 6.78
N VAL A 289 -5.23 -13.96 7.10
CA VAL A 289 -5.94 -14.07 8.38
C VAL A 289 -5.04 -14.80 9.37
N ILE A 290 -4.83 -14.21 10.54
CA ILE A 290 -4.03 -14.79 11.61
C ILE A 290 -4.88 -15.04 12.85
N VAL A 291 -4.45 -15.96 13.70
CA VAL A 291 -4.81 -15.97 15.13
C VAL A 291 -3.80 -15.09 15.84
N SER A 292 -4.25 -13.97 16.42
CA SER A 292 -3.38 -13.08 17.19
C SER A 292 -3.05 -13.71 18.55
N GLN A 293 -4.07 -14.25 19.22
CA GLN A 293 -3.96 -14.88 20.54
C GLN A 293 -5.12 -15.86 20.80
N VAL A 294 -4.98 -16.65 21.86
CA VAL A 294 -6.03 -17.54 22.36
C VAL A 294 -6.44 -17.15 23.78
N LEU A 295 -7.73 -16.83 23.95
CA LEU A 295 -8.35 -16.57 25.24
C LEU A 295 -8.62 -17.91 25.92
N ALA A 296 -7.78 -18.25 26.90
CA ALA A 296 -7.78 -19.56 27.54
C ALA A 296 -9.15 -19.94 28.11
N ASN A 297 -9.62 -21.14 27.76
CA ASN A 297 -10.88 -21.71 28.23
C ASN A 297 -10.82 -23.25 28.10
N ASP A 298 -11.66 -23.97 28.85
CA ASP A 298 -11.70 -25.44 28.83
C ASP A 298 -11.89 -26.00 27.40
N VAL A 299 -12.59 -25.28 26.52
CA VAL A 299 -12.82 -25.71 25.12
C VAL A 299 -11.59 -25.63 24.22
N ASN A 300 -10.55 -24.87 24.61
CA ASN A 300 -9.34 -24.66 23.81
C ASN A 300 -8.05 -25.14 24.50
N ILE A 301 -8.18 -26.06 25.46
CA ILE A 301 -7.06 -26.65 26.17
C ILE A 301 -6.01 -27.21 25.21
N GLY A 302 -4.75 -26.83 25.43
CA GLY A 302 -3.60 -27.20 24.62
C GLY A 302 -3.26 -26.22 23.50
N TYR A 303 -4.10 -25.20 23.24
CA TYR A 303 -3.89 -24.19 22.22
C TYR A 303 -3.58 -22.79 22.79
N GLU A 304 -3.47 -22.64 24.11
CA GLU A 304 -3.44 -21.37 24.84
C GLU A 304 -2.21 -20.51 24.51
N HIS A 305 -1.13 -21.13 24.06
CA HIS A 305 0.12 -20.46 23.72
C HIS A 305 0.25 -20.11 22.22
N MET A 306 -0.80 -20.35 21.43
CA MET A 306 -0.81 -19.95 20.03
C MET A 306 -1.01 -18.44 19.91
N GLY A 307 -0.22 -17.84 19.03
CA GLY A 307 -0.34 -16.44 18.66
C GLY A 307 0.44 -16.12 17.40
N ASN A 308 0.03 -15.09 16.69
CA ASN A 308 0.59 -14.61 15.43
C ASN A 308 0.81 -15.71 14.38
N GLN A 309 -0.13 -16.66 14.26
CA GLN A 309 -0.08 -17.74 13.25
C GLN A 309 -1.13 -17.56 12.17
N GLN A 310 -0.73 -17.72 10.91
CA GLN A 310 -1.66 -17.66 9.77
C GLN A 310 -2.55 -18.92 9.72
N VAL A 311 -3.86 -18.70 9.63
CA VAL A 311 -4.82 -19.75 9.32
C VAL A 311 -5.00 -19.87 7.81
N ILE A 312 -4.89 -21.08 7.28
CA ILE A 312 -4.90 -21.37 5.84
C ILE A 312 -6.23 -21.98 5.41
N LYS A 313 -6.75 -22.95 6.18
CA LYS A 313 -8.01 -23.64 5.86
C LYS A 313 -8.94 -23.79 7.05
N LEU A 314 -10.22 -23.92 6.75
CA LEU A 314 -11.24 -24.42 7.68
C LEU A 314 -11.97 -25.60 7.02
N ASN A 315 -11.96 -26.76 7.68
CA ASN A 315 -12.54 -28.02 7.20
C ASN A 315 -12.12 -28.36 5.75
N GLY A 316 -10.82 -28.19 5.43
CA GLY A 316 -10.26 -28.43 4.10
C GLY A 316 -10.53 -27.33 3.07
N THR A 317 -11.34 -26.30 3.38
CA THR A 317 -11.63 -25.18 2.48
C THR A 317 -10.63 -24.04 2.71
N MET A 318 -9.98 -23.56 1.64
CA MET A 318 -9.04 -22.44 1.70
C MET A 318 -9.74 -21.14 2.13
N ILE A 319 -9.14 -20.46 3.11
CA ILE A 319 -9.62 -19.17 3.60
C ILE A 319 -9.15 -18.08 2.65
N LYS A 320 -10.08 -17.21 2.23
CA LYS A 320 -9.81 -16.12 1.27
C LYS A 320 -9.52 -14.80 2.00
N ASN A 321 -10.29 -14.54 3.05
CA ASN A 321 -10.23 -13.37 3.91
C ASN A 321 -11.04 -13.62 5.19
N ILE A 322 -11.03 -12.67 6.14
CA ILE A 322 -11.70 -12.87 7.43
C ILE A 322 -13.22 -12.96 7.30
N HIS A 323 -13.82 -12.27 6.33
CA HIS A 323 -15.26 -12.35 6.09
C HIS A 323 -15.66 -13.72 5.53
N HIS A 324 -14.83 -14.32 4.68
CA HIS A 324 -14.99 -15.70 4.24
C HIS A 324 -14.86 -16.67 5.41
N LEU A 325 -13.89 -16.47 6.31
CA LEU A 325 -13.74 -17.29 7.52
C LEU A 325 -14.99 -17.23 8.40
N ALA A 326 -15.51 -16.02 8.68
CA ALA A 326 -16.73 -15.84 9.46
C ALA A 326 -17.92 -16.58 8.83
N HIS A 327 -18.07 -16.48 7.51
CA HIS A 327 -19.10 -17.20 6.77
C HIS A 327 -18.97 -18.73 6.87
N LEU A 328 -17.75 -19.26 6.73
CA LEU A 328 -17.50 -20.70 6.85
C LEU A 328 -17.81 -21.22 8.26
N VAL A 329 -17.48 -20.45 9.31
CA VAL A 329 -17.82 -20.79 10.70
C VAL A 329 -19.33 -20.79 10.90
N ASP A 330 -20.03 -19.75 10.42
CA ASP A 330 -21.48 -19.60 10.58
C ASP A 330 -22.29 -20.67 9.84
N THR A 331 -21.79 -21.11 8.68
CA THR A 331 -22.49 -22.10 7.83
C THR A 331 -22.12 -23.54 8.15
N CYS A 332 -21.05 -23.78 8.91
CA CYS A 332 -20.55 -25.10 9.23
C CYS A 332 -21.63 -25.97 9.92
N GLN A 333 -21.91 -27.13 9.33
CA GLN A 333 -22.81 -28.15 9.89
C GLN A 333 -22.08 -29.38 10.42
N ASP A 334 -20.76 -29.44 10.23
CA ASP A 334 -19.95 -30.54 10.71
C ASP A 334 -19.85 -30.53 12.23
N LYS A 335 -19.54 -31.70 12.80
CA LYS A 335 -19.31 -31.82 14.24
C LYS A 335 -18.12 -30.97 14.71
N PHE A 336 -17.07 -30.91 13.89
CA PHE A 336 -15.80 -30.29 14.25
C PHE A 336 -15.51 -29.07 13.37
N LEU A 337 -14.91 -28.06 13.99
CA LEU A 337 -14.22 -26.97 13.32
C LEU A 337 -12.73 -27.32 13.31
N THR A 338 -12.19 -27.61 12.13
CA THR A 338 -10.80 -27.98 11.90
C THR A 338 -10.09 -26.84 11.20
N PHE A 339 -9.31 -26.06 11.94
CA PHE A 339 -8.46 -25.00 11.43
C PHE A 339 -7.09 -25.57 11.09
N GLU A 340 -6.67 -25.41 9.84
CA GLU A 340 -5.32 -25.73 9.38
C GLU A 340 -4.49 -24.45 9.32
N PHE A 341 -3.39 -24.42 10.06
CA PHE A 341 -2.45 -23.31 10.11
C PHE A 341 -1.23 -23.59 9.23
N GLU A 342 -0.35 -22.60 9.14
CA GLU A 342 0.99 -22.80 8.58
C GLU A 342 1.75 -23.93 9.33
N ASP A 343 2.66 -24.61 8.64
CA ASP A 343 3.40 -25.78 9.15
C ASP A 343 2.55 -27.00 9.51
N ASP A 344 1.40 -27.15 8.85
CA ASP A 344 0.46 -28.25 9.04
C ASP A 344 -0.05 -28.39 10.49
N PHE A 345 0.02 -27.30 11.28
CA PHE A 345 -0.51 -27.28 12.63
C PHE A 345 -2.05 -27.28 12.60
N LEU A 346 -2.68 -28.19 13.35
CA LEU A 346 -4.12 -28.39 13.35
C LEU A 346 -4.73 -27.99 14.68
N VAL A 347 -5.78 -27.17 14.63
CA VAL A 347 -6.68 -26.92 15.76
C VAL A 347 -8.04 -27.51 15.45
N VAL A 348 -8.49 -28.42 16.31
CA VAL A 348 -9.82 -29.05 16.18
C VAL A 348 -10.65 -28.71 17.40
N LEU A 349 -11.85 -28.15 17.17
CA LEU A 349 -12.81 -27.76 18.20
C LEU A 349 -14.16 -28.44 17.93
N ASP A 350 -14.85 -28.91 18.96
CA ASP A 350 -16.25 -29.33 18.82
C ASP A 350 -17.13 -28.09 18.65
N ARG A 351 -17.93 -28.05 17.59
CA ARG A 351 -18.71 -26.88 17.19
C ARG A 351 -19.76 -26.51 18.26
N GLU A 352 -20.40 -27.51 18.87
CA GLU A 352 -21.47 -27.26 19.85
C GLU A 352 -20.88 -26.74 21.17
N GLU A 353 -19.75 -27.31 21.61
CA GLU A 353 -19.03 -26.84 22.80
C GLU A 353 -18.44 -25.43 22.59
N ALA A 354 -17.87 -25.16 21.41
CA ALA A 354 -17.35 -23.85 21.05
C ALA A 354 -18.44 -22.76 21.08
N ALA A 355 -19.63 -23.07 20.56
CA ALA A 355 -20.77 -22.17 20.60
C ALA A 355 -21.27 -21.94 22.03
N ALA A 356 -21.32 -22.99 22.86
CA ALA A 356 -21.74 -22.90 24.26
C ALA A 356 -20.78 -22.05 25.12
N ALA A 357 -19.46 -22.17 24.90
CA ALA A 357 -18.45 -21.43 25.65
C ALA A 357 -18.38 -19.93 25.29
N SER A 358 -18.95 -19.53 24.15
CA SER A 358 -18.86 -18.17 23.60
C SER A 358 -19.29 -17.07 24.57
N SER A 359 -20.39 -17.26 25.31
CA SER A 359 -20.88 -16.23 26.24
C SER A 359 -20.03 -16.10 27.49
N ASP A 360 -19.37 -17.18 27.90
CA ASP A 360 -18.58 -17.21 29.12
C ASP A 360 -17.21 -16.56 28.87
N ILE A 361 -16.57 -16.89 27.74
CA ILE A 361 -15.33 -16.25 27.27
C ILE A 361 -15.53 -14.73 27.12
N GLN A 362 -16.64 -14.28 26.53
CA GLN A 362 -16.92 -12.84 26.39
C GLN A 362 -17.01 -12.13 27.74
N LYS A 363 -17.70 -12.73 28.72
CA LYS A 363 -17.87 -12.12 30.04
C LYS A 363 -16.56 -12.10 30.82
N GLU A 364 -15.79 -13.18 30.79
CA GLU A 364 -14.52 -13.31 31.50
C GLU A 364 -13.49 -12.29 31.02
N HIS A 365 -13.40 -12.09 29.70
CA HIS A 365 -12.45 -11.17 29.08
C HIS A 365 -13.03 -9.76 28.82
N ALA A 366 -14.25 -9.47 29.30
CA ALA A 366 -14.95 -8.21 29.11
C ALA A 366 -15.05 -7.76 27.63
N ILE A 367 -15.27 -8.71 26.73
CA ILE A 367 -15.36 -8.48 25.29
C ILE A 367 -16.83 -8.18 24.92
N PRO A 368 -17.12 -7.02 24.29
CA PRO A 368 -18.50 -6.63 23.98
C PRO A 368 -19.22 -7.51 22.95
N SER A 369 -18.47 -8.09 22.01
CA SER A 369 -18.98 -8.91 20.91
C SER A 369 -17.91 -9.90 20.44
N VAL A 370 -18.30 -11.10 20.00
CA VAL A 370 -17.37 -12.07 19.38
C VAL A 370 -16.91 -11.69 17.97
N ARG A 371 -17.48 -10.64 17.37
CA ARG A 371 -17.09 -10.19 16.05
C ARG A 371 -17.24 -8.68 15.91
N SER A 372 -16.45 -8.12 15.01
CA SER A 372 -16.62 -6.75 14.54
C SER A 372 -17.91 -6.59 13.72
N LEU A 373 -18.41 -5.35 13.61
CA LEU A 373 -19.72 -5.05 13.01
C LEU A 373 -19.80 -5.41 11.52
N ASP A 374 -18.70 -5.24 10.78
CA ASP A 374 -18.57 -5.57 9.36
C ASP A 374 -18.78 -7.07 9.07
N LEU A 375 -18.39 -7.96 10.00
CA LEU A 375 -18.58 -9.41 9.84
C LEU A 375 -20.00 -9.88 10.20
N SER A 376 -20.91 -8.95 10.48
CA SER A 376 -22.33 -9.24 10.64
C SER A 376 -23.10 -9.10 9.32
N GLU A 377 -22.48 -8.51 8.29
CA GLU A 377 -23.05 -8.41 6.96
C GLU A 377 -22.99 -9.77 6.22
N PRO A 378 -23.88 -10.02 5.24
CA PRO A 378 -23.83 -11.27 4.48
C PRO A 378 -22.59 -11.30 3.59
N TYR A 379 -21.87 -12.44 3.61
CA TYR A 379 -20.71 -12.64 2.74
C TYR A 379 -21.11 -12.67 1.27
N VAL A 380 -20.36 -11.92 0.46
CA VAL A 380 -20.48 -11.90 -1.00
C VAL A 380 -19.18 -12.43 -1.58
N ASP A 381 -19.24 -13.55 -2.30
CA ASP A 381 -18.09 -14.02 -3.08
C ASP A 381 -17.99 -13.19 -4.36
N THR A 382 -17.07 -12.22 -4.35
CA THR A 382 -16.79 -11.37 -5.50
C THR A 382 -15.89 -12.04 -6.54
N ASN A 383 -15.36 -13.23 -6.24
CA ASN A 383 -14.43 -13.93 -7.11
C ASN A 383 -15.17 -15.02 -7.91
N HIS A 384 -15.48 -14.72 -9.17
CA HIS A 384 -15.73 -15.78 -10.14
C HIS A 384 -14.42 -16.54 -10.35
N GLU A 385 -14.44 -17.86 -10.12
CA GLU A 385 -13.29 -18.77 -10.25
C GLU A 385 -12.50 -18.52 -11.55
N VAL A 386 -11.42 -17.74 -11.47
CA VAL A 386 -10.36 -17.83 -12.45
C VAL A 386 -9.60 -19.09 -12.08
N GLN A 387 -9.93 -20.19 -12.76
CA GLN A 387 -9.11 -21.40 -12.77
C GLN A 387 -7.75 -21.09 -13.40
N ASN A 388 -6.90 -20.37 -12.69
CA ASN A 388 -5.47 -20.51 -12.91
C ASN A 388 -5.13 -21.85 -12.29
N GLN A 389 -4.85 -22.82 -13.17
CA GLN A 389 -4.12 -24.02 -12.78
C GLN A 389 -2.95 -23.54 -11.94
N GLY A 390 -2.93 -23.94 -10.68
CA GLY A 390 -1.80 -23.74 -9.81
C GLY A 390 -0.61 -24.45 -10.43
N GLU A 391 0.13 -23.74 -11.28
CA GLU A 391 1.55 -23.69 -11.04
C GLU A 391 1.67 -23.11 -9.64
N ASP A 392 1.78 -24.04 -8.69
CA ASP A 392 2.51 -23.83 -7.46
C ASP A 392 3.78 -23.09 -7.89
N PHE A 393 3.73 -21.75 -7.84
CA PHE A 393 4.92 -20.95 -7.70
C PHE A 393 5.41 -21.31 -6.30
N GLY A 394 5.92 -22.53 -6.18
CA GLY A 394 6.37 -23.11 -4.93
C GLY A 394 7.24 -22.08 -4.32
N ASP A 395 6.95 -21.77 -3.05
CA ASP A 395 7.67 -20.87 -2.17
C ASP A 395 9.12 -20.74 -2.62
N SER A 396 9.35 -19.85 -3.59
CA SER A 396 10.70 -19.50 -3.94
C SER A 396 11.01 -18.59 -2.79
N PRO A 397 11.95 -18.95 -1.90
CA PRO A 397 12.32 -18.08 -0.81
C PRO A 397 12.61 -16.76 -1.49
N VAL A 398 11.80 -15.74 -1.17
CA VAL A 398 12.05 -14.41 -1.66
C VAL A 398 13.40 -14.08 -1.08
N THR A 399 14.43 -14.28 -1.90
CA THR A 399 15.79 -14.13 -1.43
C THR A 399 15.90 -12.69 -0.96
N ASN A 400 16.60 -12.45 0.14
CA ASN A 400 16.86 -11.15 0.77
C ASN A 400 17.41 -10.03 -0.17
N PHE A 401 17.48 -10.28 -1.49
CA PHE A 401 17.88 -9.39 -2.58
C PHE A 401 16.81 -8.41 -3.06
N GLU A 402 15.57 -8.45 -2.56
CA GLU A 402 14.56 -7.44 -2.90
C GLU A 402 14.65 -6.18 -2.01
N LEU A 403 15.50 -6.20 -0.98
CA LEU A 403 15.87 -5.04 -0.18
C LEU A 403 17.25 -4.49 -0.60
N GLY A 404 17.31 -3.19 -0.89
CA GLY A 404 18.58 -2.45 -0.99
C GLY A 404 19.39 -2.62 -2.27
N VAL A 405 18.85 -3.25 -3.32
CA VAL A 405 19.49 -3.23 -4.64
C VAL A 405 18.97 -2.02 -5.41
N ASP A 406 19.84 -1.04 -5.65
CA ASP A 406 19.57 0.19 -6.45
C ASP A 406 19.00 -0.09 -7.86
N CYS A 407 18.95 -1.35 -8.29
CA CYS A 407 18.49 -1.79 -9.59
C CYS A 407 17.00 -2.16 -9.66
N LEU A 408 16.28 -2.34 -8.54
CA LEU A 408 14.86 -2.74 -8.54
C LEU A 408 13.92 -1.58 -8.20
N LEU A 409 12.84 -1.45 -8.97
CA LEU A 409 11.87 -0.36 -8.82
C LEU A 409 10.45 -0.87 -9.08
N TRP A 410 9.52 -0.66 -8.15
CA TRP A 410 8.08 -0.75 -8.44
C TRP A 410 7.64 0.41 -9.36
N ALA A 411 6.56 0.26 -10.12
CA ALA A 411 5.95 1.35 -10.87
C ALA A 411 4.44 1.19 -10.98
#